data_AF-A0ABD6NUS9-F1
#
_entry.id   AF-A0ABD6NUS9-F1
#
_cell.length_a   1.000
_cell.length_b   1.000
_cell.length_c   1.000
_cell.angle_alpha   90.00
_cell.angle_beta   90.00
_cell.angle_gamma   90.00
#
_symmetry.space_group_name_H-M   'P 1'
#
loop_
_entity.id
_entity.type
_entity.pdbx_description
1 polymer ?
#
loop_
_entity_poly.entity_id
_entity_poly.type
_entity_poly.pdbx_seq_one_letter_code
_entity_poly.pdbx_strand_id
1 'polypeptide(L)'
;MNRPLRGTELRYVLAMHLAVHGPATITELVDVLDWHGFCVDGRPSKVVSDALRWEIGRGRVYRVGRGRYGPGYMPRSTEYRIHRRVLALRAEAKLSL
;
A
#
# COMPACT_ATOMS: atom_id res chain seq x y z
N MET A 1 -6.82 -5.46 -17.52
CA MET A 1 -5.41 -5.00 -17.48
C MET A 1 -5.11 -4.49 -16.07
N ASN A 2 -3.90 -4.72 -15.51
CA ASN A 2 -3.59 -4.21 -14.16
C ASN A 2 -3.39 -2.69 -14.18
N ARG A 3 -3.91 -2.00 -13.17
CA ARG A 3 -3.81 -0.55 -13.02
C ARG A 3 -2.48 -0.15 -12.35
N PRO A 4 -1.64 0.68 -12.97
CA PRO A 4 -0.41 1.15 -12.33
C PRO A 4 -0.71 2.13 -11.20
N LEU A 5 -0.14 1.88 -10.02
CA LEU A 5 -0.20 2.80 -8.88
C LEU A 5 1.12 3.54 -8.71
N ARG A 6 1.04 4.83 -8.41
CA ARG A 6 2.20 5.71 -8.21
C ARG A 6 2.01 6.63 -7.00
N GLY A 7 3.12 7.09 -6.44
CA GLY A 7 3.15 8.13 -5.42
C GLY A 7 2.18 7.87 -4.25
N THR A 8 1.28 8.82 -3.99
CA THR A 8 0.33 8.78 -2.87
C THR A 8 -0.61 7.58 -2.93
N GLU A 9 -1.03 7.13 -4.12
CA GLU A 9 -1.98 6.03 -4.24
C GLU A 9 -1.39 4.70 -3.79
N LEU A 10 -0.17 4.39 -4.27
CA LEU A 10 0.58 3.22 -3.83
C LEU A 10 0.79 3.24 -2.32
N ARG A 11 1.23 4.38 -1.78
CA ARG A 11 1.45 4.56 -0.34
C ARG A 11 0.18 4.29 0.47
N TYR A 12 -0.96 4.78 -0.02
CA TYR A 12 -2.26 4.62 0.63
C TYR A 12 -2.72 3.16 0.63
N VAL A 13 -2.61 2.47 -0.51
CA VAL A 13 -2.96 1.05 -0.61
C VAL A 13 -2.11 0.21 0.35
N LEU A 14 -0.78 0.43 0.36
CA LEU A 14 0.13 -0.32 1.22
C LEU A 14 -0.09 -0.05 2.71
N ALA A 15 -0.20 1.23 3.10
CA ALA A 15 -0.43 1.59 4.50
C ALA A 15 -1.79 1.09 5.01
N MET A 16 -2.83 1.16 4.17
CA MET A 16 -4.16 0.65 4.52
C MET A 16 -4.16 -0.89 4.63
N HIS A 17 -3.45 -1.59 3.72
CA HIS A 17 -3.32 -3.04 3.84
C HIS A 17 -2.66 -3.44 5.17
N LEU A 18 -1.54 -2.80 5.52
CA LEU A 18 -0.87 -3.05 6.80
C LEU A 18 -1.75 -2.72 8.01
N ALA A 19 -2.53 -1.63 7.94
CA ALA A 19 -3.45 -1.23 9.02
C ALA A 19 -4.56 -2.27 9.26
N VAL A 20 -5.09 -2.88 8.19
CA VAL A 20 -6.20 -3.84 8.27
C VAL A 20 -5.71 -5.26 8.57
N HIS A 21 -4.59 -5.68 7.97
CA HIS A 21 -4.14 -7.07 7.98
C HIS A 21 -2.91 -7.31 8.87
N GLY A 22 -2.29 -6.25 9.39
CA GLY A 22 -1.11 -6.34 10.22
C GLY A 22 0.20 -6.44 9.42
N PRO A 23 1.29 -6.89 10.05
CA PRO A 23 2.61 -6.89 9.43
C PRO A 23 2.76 -7.85 8.24
N ALA A 24 3.33 -7.33 7.15
CA ALA A 24 3.57 -8.08 5.91
C ALA A 24 5.00 -7.86 5.37
N THR A 25 5.47 -8.81 4.57
CA THR A 25 6.71 -8.75 3.81
C THR A 25 6.53 -7.97 2.51
N ILE A 26 7.63 -7.52 1.91
CA ILE A 26 7.60 -6.86 0.60
C ILE A 26 6.98 -7.77 -0.47
N THR A 27 7.29 -9.07 -0.43
CA THR A 27 6.73 -10.03 -1.39
C THR A 27 5.21 -10.14 -1.24
N GLU A 28 4.71 -10.36 -0.01
CA GLU A 28 3.26 -10.40 0.24
C GLU A 28 2.57 -9.10 -0.17
N LEU A 29 3.21 -7.94 0.05
CA LEU A 29 2.67 -6.65 -0.38
C LEU A 29 2.63 -6.51 -1.90
N VAL A 30 3.57 -7.09 -2.64
CA VAL A 30 3.52 -7.13 -4.11
C VAL A 30 2.39 -8.06 -4.58
N ASP A 31 2.25 -9.23 -3.97
CA ASP A 31 1.18 -10.18 -4.30
C ASP A 31 -0.21 -9.58 -4.04
N VAL A 32 -0.36 -8.80 -2.96
CA VAL A 32 -1.59 -8.06 -2.65
C VAL A 32 -1.92 -7.00 -3.70
N LEU A 33 -0.91 -6.32 -4.26
CA LEU A 33 -1.13 -5.37 -5.34
C LEU A 33 -1.68 -6.10 -6.56
N ASP A 34 -1.04 -7.19 -6.96
CA ASP A 34 -1.46 -8.00 -8.11
C ASP A 34 -2.87 -8.58 -7.92
N TRP A 35 -3.15 -9.13 -6.73
CA TRP A 35 -4.47 -9.66 -6.36
C TRP A 35 -5.60 -8.61 -6.48
N HIS A 36 -5.29 -7.34 -6.24
CA HIS A 36 -6.25 -6.25 -6.42
C HIS A 36 -6.29 -5.66 -7.83
N GLY A 37 -5.59 -6.28 -8.80
CA GLY A 37 -5.47 -5.79 -10.17
C GLY A 37 -4.61 -4.54 -10.28
N PHE A 38 -3.67 -4.33 -9.36
CA PHE A 38 -2.70 -3.24 -9.40
C PHE A 38 -1.33 -3.70 -9.87
N CYS A 39 -0.57 -2.78 -10.43
CA CYS A 39 0.86 -2.97 -10.70
C CYS A 39 1.64 -1.70 -10.31
N VAL A 40 2.97 -1.76 -10.40
CA VAL A 40 3.85 -0.61 -10.20
C VAL A 40 4.87 -0.54 -11.32
N ASP A 41 5.30 0.67 -11.66
CA ASP A 41 6.32 0.86 -12.68
C ASP A 41 7.73 0.64 -12.12
N GLY A 42 8.51 -0.21 -12.79
CA GLY A 42 9.87 -0.55 -12.38
C GLY A 42 9.94 -1.75 -11.42
N ARG A 43 11.04 -1.90 -10.69
CA ARG A 43 11.29 -3.07 -9.82
C ARG A 43 10.34 -3.06 -8.62
N PRO A 44 9.37 -3.99 -8.51
CA PRO A 44 8.30 -3.91 -7.50
C PRO A 44 8.80 -3.80 -6.07
N SER A 45 9.77 -4.63 -5.68
CA SER A 45 10.32 -4.62 -4.31
C SER A 45 10.94 -3.26 -3.93
N LYS A 46 11.58 -2.59 -4.89
CA LYS A 46 12.19 -1.27 -4.65
C LYS A 46 11.10 -0.21 -4.49
N VAL A 47 10.13 -0.21 -5.39
CA VAL A 47 9.05 0.78 -5.41
C VAL A 47 8.18 0.67 -4.16
N VAL A 48 7.84 -0.55 -3.74
CA VAL A 48 7.14 -0.82 -2.46
C VAL A 48 7.98 -0.34 -1.28
N SER A 49 9.27 -0.69 -1.22
CA SER A 49 10.16 -0.27 -0.12
C SER A 49 10.27 1.26 -0.02
N ASP A 50 10.40 1.94 -1.15
CA ASP A 50 10.52 3.40 -1.21
C ASP A 50 9.19 4.07 -0.80
N ALA A 51 8.04 3.52 -1.21
CA ALA A 51 6.73 3.98 -0.75
C ALA A 51 6.53 3.80 0.76
N LEU A 52 6.94 2.65 1.33
CA LEU A 52 6.84 2.41 2.77
C LEU A 52 7.79 3.29 3.58
N ARG A 53 8.98 3.62 3.05
CA ARG A 53 9.90 4.58 3.69
C ARG A 53 9.24 5.94 3.90
N TRP A 54 8.46 6.41 2.94
CA TRP A 54 7.67 7.64 3.08
C TRP A 54 6.59 7.54 4.17
N GLU A 55 5.99 6.37 4.35
CA GLU A 55 4.97 6.14 5.37
C GLU A 55 5.58 5.98 6.77
N ILE A 56 6.80 5.45 6.86
CA ILE A 56 7.61 5.44 8.08
C ILE A 56 7.89 6.86 8.56
N GLY A 57 8.33 7.76 7.67
CA GLY A 57 8.55 9.17 8.01
C GLY A 57 7.28 9.89 8.49
N ARG A 58 6.10 9.32 8.25
CA ARG A 58 4.80 9.85 8.71
C ARG A 58 4.23 9.10 9.92
N GLY A 59 4.96 8.12 10.46
CA GLY A 59 4.54 7.30 11.60
C GLY A 59 3.39 6.33 11.32
N ARG A 60 2.96 6.17 10.06
CA ARG A 60 1.82 5.33 9.67
C ARG A 60 2.21 3.88 9.40
N VAL A 61 3.50 3.62 9.23
CA VAL A 61 4.10 2.29 9.03
C VAL A 61 5.38 2.26 9.86
N TYR A 62 5.77 1.09 10.36
CA TYR A 62 7.09 0.88 10.94
C TYR A 62 7.78 -0.33 10.31
N ARG A 63 9.12 -0.36 10.36
CA ARG A 63 9.89 -1.50 9.90
C ARG A 63 9.99 -2.52 11.03
N VAL A 64 9.52 -3.75 10.78
CA VAL A 64 9.57 -4.87 11.74
C VAL A 64 10.91 -5.61 11.62
N GLY A 65 11.43 -5.74 10.40
CA GLY A 65 12.65 -6.48 10.13
C GLY A 65 13.13 -6.31 8.68
N ARG A 66 13.99 -7.21 8.21
CA ARG A 66 14.45 -7.19 6.82
C ARG A 66 13.25 -7.48 5.89
N GLY A 67 12.88 -6.49 5.08
CA GLY A 67 11.79 -6.62 4.13
C GLY A 67 10.40 -6.82 4.73
N ARG A 68 10.21 -6.59 6.04
CA ARG A 68 8.94 -6.74 6.74
C ARG A 68 8.54 -5.44 7.43
N TYR A 69 7.28 -5.06 7.28
CA TYR A 69 6.72 -3.79 7.73
C TYR A 69 5.41 -4.04 8.48
N GLY A 70 5.09 -3.17 9.43
CA GLY A 70 3.88 -3.25 10.26
C GLY A 70 3.14 -1.91 10.33
N PRO A 71 1.89 -1.92 10.82
CA PRO A 71 1.06 -0.71 10.88
C PRO A 71 1.48 0.22 12.01
N GLY A 72 1.73 1.48 11.68
CA GLY A 72 1.88 2.54 12.67
C GLY A 72 0.55 3.20 13.04
N TYR A 73 0.62 4.32 13.75
CA TYR A 73 -0.58 5.08 14.11
C TYR A 73 -1.08 5.92 12.93
N MET A 74 -2.39 5.87 12.68
CA MET A 74 -3.05 6.70 11.67
C MET A 74 -4.18 7.50 12.32
N PRO A 75 -4.15 8.84 12.31
CA PRO A 75 -5.27 9.62 12.81
C PRO A 75 -6.55 9.28 12.05
N ARG A 76 -7.68 9.16 12.76
CA ARG A 76 -8.97 8.69 12.21
C ARG A 76 -9.41 9.42 10.94
N SER A 77 -9.20 10.74 10.85
CA SER A 77 -9.52 11.51 9.64
C SER A 77 -8.63 11.14 8.44
N THR A 78 -7.35 10.87 8.69
CA THR A 78 -6.41 10.41 7.67
C THR A 78 -6.76 8.99 7.23
N GLU A 79 -7.06 8.11 8.18
CA GLU A 79 -7.49 6.75 7.92
C GLU A 79 -8.75 6.72 7.07
N TYR A 80 -9.78 7.48 7.44
CA TYR A 80 -11.01 7.58 6.67
C TYR A 80 -10.76 8.03 5.22
N ARG A 81 -9.95 9.09 5.03
CA ARG A 81 -9.61 9.58 3.69
C ARG A 81 -8.85 8.54 2.87
N ILE A 82 -7.85 7.88 3.47
CA ILE A 82 -7.07 6.84 2.81
C ILE A 82 -7.97 5.65 2.45
N HIS A 83 -8.81 5.20 3.38
CA HIS A 83 -9.72 4.07 3.18
C HIS A 83 -10.68 4.34 2.01
N ARG A 84 -11.32 5.52 1.98
CA ARG A 84 -12.20 5.93 0.88
C ARG A 84 -11.46 5.95 -0.46
N ARG A 85 -10.22 6.44 -0.50
CA ARG A 85 -9.41 6.43 -1.73
C ARG A 85 -9.05 5.02 -2.17
N VAL A 86 -8.67 4.14 -1.24
CA VAL A 86 -8.34 2.74 -1.54
C VAL A 86 -9.55 1.98 -2.08
N LEU A 87 -10.75 2.18 -1.52
CA LEU A 87 -11.98 1.60 -2.04
C LEU A 87 -12.28 2.06 -3.47
N ALA A 88 -12.12 3.36 -3.75
CA ALA A 88 -12.29 3.89 -5.11
C ALA A 88 -11.28 3.27 -6.09
N LEU A 89 -10.00 3.20 -5.73
CA LEU A 89 -8.96 2.59 -6.58
C LEU A 89 -9.26 1.13 -6.89
N ARG A 90 -9.72 0.35 -5.90
CA ARG A 90 -10.10 -1.05 -6.09
C ARG A 90 -11.31 -1.18 -7.01
N ALA A 91 -12.30 -0.29 -6.90
CA ALA A 91 -13.45 -0.27 -7.81
C ALA A 91 -13.03 0.07 -9.25
N GLU A 92 -12.17 1.08 -9.43
CA GLU A 92 -11.64 1.47 -10.74
C GLU A 92 -10.82 0.33 -11.39
N ALA A 93 -10.02 -0.42 -10.61
CA ALA A 93 -9.27 -1.56 -11.11
C ALA A 93 -10.18 -2.73 -11.55
N LYS A 94 -11.26 -3.00 -10.80
CA LYS A 94 -12.25 -4.03 -11.15
C LYS A 94 -13.01 -3.72 -12.45
N LEU A 95 -13.24 -2.43 -12.74
CA LEU A 95 -13.87 -1.99 -13.99
C LEU A 95 -12.90 -2.01 -15.19
N SER A 96 -11.59 -2.15 -14.95
CA SER A 96 -10.54 -2.17 -15.97
C SER A 96 -10.09 -3.60 -16.35
N LEU A 97 -10.77 -4.62 -15.80
CA LEU A 97 -10.62 -6.05 -16.11
C LEU A 97 -11.59 -6.43 -17.21
#